data_AF-A0A179BEV4-F1
#
_entry.id   AF-A0A179BEV4-F1
#
_cell.length_a   1.000
_cell.length_b   1.000
_cell.length_c   1.000
_cell.angle_alpha   90.00
_cell.angle_beta   90.00
_cell.angle_gamma   90.00
#
_symmetry.space_group_name_H-M   'P 1'
#
loop_
_entity.id
_entity.type
_entity.pdbx_description
1 polymer ?
#
loop_
_entity_poly.entity_id
_entity_poly.type
_entity_poly.pdbx_seq_one_letter_code
_entity_poly.pdbx_strand_id
1 'polypeptide(L)'
;MGGVAGKIIGLQLTDWVNFLAGFGAILLTFLAGTEIDKTVIKKHFWSSMSIGVVGFLAPYVAVLFYARYGVGWTWQQAQIAGISLSTTSVAVVYAVMIETGFNKTELGKIILAACFINDLGTVLALGVVFANFDYWLALFGAVTAAALWLLPRFAPWFFGKVGHRVSEPETKFTSLVLLGLGGMATIAGSEAVLPAYLVGMALPPALLADPELPHRMRIIAFSILTPFYFLKAGSLVDFHAVASAAGLIIIFLGVKMATKFIGILPLTRAFRFEAREACTRPC
;
A
#
# COMPACT_ATOMS: atom_id res chain seq x y z
N MET A 1 20.68 -4.95 -1.68
CA MET A 1 21.61 -4.29 -2.62
C MET A 1 21.75 -2.78 -2.37
N GLY A 2 20.68 -2.01 -2.08
CA GLY A 2 20.78 -0.56 -1.83
C GLY A 2 21.67 -0.10 -0.67
N GLY A 3 21.62 -0.77 0.49
CA GLY A 3 22.45 -0.38 1.64
C GLY A 3 23.95 -0.59 1.42
N VAL A 4 24.32 -1.68 0.72
CA VAL A 4 25.71 -1.97 0.36
C VAL A 4 26.24 -0.96 -0.65
N ALA A 5 25.43 -0.58 -1.65
CA ALA A 5 25.81 0.41 -2.66
C ALA A 5 25.97 1.83 -2.09
N GLY A 6 25.08 2.26 -1.18
CA GLY A 6 25.13 3.60 -0.60
C GLY A 6 26.37 3.88 0.24
N LYS A 7 26.79 2.94 1.11
CA LYS A 7 27.95 3.12 2.00
C LYS A 7 29.29 2.66 1.41
N ILE A 8 29.34 1.63 0.55
CA ILE A 8 30.62 1.13 0.00
C ILE A 8 31.07 1.95 -1.21
N ILE A 9 30.13 2.51 -1.99
CA ILE A 9 30.43 3.21 -3.26
C ILE A 9 30.35 4.74 -3.10
N GLY A 10 29.81 5.25 -1.98
CA GLY A 10 29.66 6.69 -1.76
C GLY A 10 28.72 7.36 -2.78
N LEU A 11 27.80 6.60 -3.37
CA LEU A 11 26.82 7.12 -4.33
C LEU A 11 25.87 8.07 -3.60
N GLN A 12 26.12 9.37 -3.75
CA GLN A 12 25.14 10.37 -3.35
C GLN A 12 23.89 10.20 -4.20
N LEU A 13 22.73 10.11 -3.53
CA LEU A 13 21.47 10.09 -4.24
C LEU A 13 21.26 11.42 -4.93
N THR A 14 21.35 11.40 -6.24
CA THR A 14 20.99 12.53 -7.09
C THR A 14 19.48 12.74 -7.09
N ASP A 15 19.06 13.97 -7.39
CA ASP A 15 17.64 14.34 -7.43
C ASP A 15 16.83 13.49 -8.40
N TRP A 16 17.44 13.05 -9.50
CA TRP A 16 16.77 12.19 -10.48
C TRP A 16 16.48 10.77 -9.92
N VAL A 17 17.35 10.22 -9.07
CA VAL A 17 17.09 8.95 -8.36
C VAL A 17 15.95 9.12 -7.37
N ASN A 18 15.94 10.24 -6.64
CA ASN A 18 14.87 10.57 -5.69
C ASN A 18 13.52 10.69 -6.39
N PHE A 19 13.48 11.34 -7.56
CA PHE A 19 12.29 11.46 -8.38
C PHE A 19 11.79 10.11 -8.89
N LEU A 20 12.67 9.28 -9.49
CA LEU A 20 12.31 7.94 -9.98
C LEU A 20 11.80 7.04 -8.86
N ALA A 21 12.46 7.06 -7.70
CA ALA A 21 12.03 6.30 -6.53
C ALA A 21 10.65 6.76 -6.01
N GLY A 22 10.41 8.08 -5.95
CA GLY A 22 9.12 8.64 -5.53
C GLY A 22 8.01 8.32 -6.52
N PHE A 23 8.25 8.51 -7.82
CA PHE A 23 7.30 8.14 -8.87
C PHE A 23 7.01 6.64 -8.88
N GLY A 24 8.04 5.81 -8.67
CA GLY A 24 7.89 4.36 -8.50
C GLY A 24 6.97 3.98 -7.35
N ALA A 25 7.14 4.61 -6.19
CA ALA A 25 6.26 4.38 -5.04
C ALA A 25 4.80 4.73 -5.36
N ILE A 26 4.56 5.92 -5.92
CA ILE A 26 3.23 6.38 -6.34
C ILE A 26 2.59 5.39 -7.33
N LEU A 27 3.36 4.96 -8.35
CA LEU A 27 2.87 4.05 -9.38
C LEU A 27 2.56 2.65 -8.82
N LEU A 28 3.41 2.11 -7.95
CA LEU A 28 3.18 0.81 -7.30
C LEU A 28 1.94 0.85 -6.41
N THR A 29 1.75 1.93 -5.66
CA THR A 29 0.57 2.12 -4.82
C THR A 29 -0.70 2.27 -5.65
N PHE A 30 -0.63 3.01 -6.76
CA PHE A 30 -1.73 3.07 -7.72
C PHE A 30 -2.11 1.68 -8.23
N LEU A 31 -1.12 0.90 -8.69
CA LEU A 31 -1.34 -0.46 -9.17
C LEU A 31 -1.96 -1.35 -8.09
N ALA A 32 -1.50 -1.26 -6.84
CA ALA A 32 -2.12 -1.97 -5.72
C ALA A 32 -3.60 -1.58 -5.53
N GLY A 33 -3.94 -0.29 -5.70
CA GLY A 33 -5.33 0.16 -5.69
C GLY A 33 -6.18 -0.39 -6.84
N THR A 34 -5.58 -0.60 -8.03
CA THR A 34 -6.28 -1.18 -9.19
C THR A 34 -6.55 -2.67 -9.05
N GLU A 35 -5.77 -3.39 -8.24
CA GLU A 35 -5.94 -4.82 -7.99
C GLU A 35 -7.11 -5.16 -7.07
N ILE A 36 -7.74 -4.14 -6.47
CA ILE A 36 -8.83 -4.34 -5.53
C ILE A 36 -10.09 -4.84 -6.24
N ASP A 37 -10.49 -6.07 -5.91
CA ASP A 37 -11.77 -6.62 -6.32
C ASP A 37 -12.92 -6.06 -5.45
N LYS A 38 -13.60 -5.03 -6.00
CA LYS A 38 -14.77 -4.41 -5.37
C LYS A 38 -15.92 -5.39 -5.15
N THR A 39 -16.04 -6.43 -5.97
CA THR A 39 -17.13 -7.42 -5.85
C THR A 39 -16.93 -8.28 -4.61
N VAL A 40 -15.69 -8.72 -4.36
CA VAL A 40 -15.31 -9.46 -3.16
C VAL A 40 -15.45 -8.61 -1.91
N ILE A 41 -14.96 -7.36 -1.93
CA ILE A 41 -15.11 -6.44 -0.79
C ILE A 41 -16.59 -6.21 -0.47
N LYS A 42 -17.44 -5.98 -1.47
CA LYS A 42 -18.88 -5.78 -1.23
C LYS A 42 -19.56 -7.04 -0.70
N LYS A 43 -19.22 -8.21 -1.25
CA LYS A 43 -19.81 -9.50 -0.85
C LYS A 43 -19.45 -9.88 0.59
N HIS A 44 -18.21 -9.62 1.00
CA HIS A 44 -17.66 -10.00 2.31
C HIS A 44 -17.21 -8.78 3.11
N PHE A 45 -17.97 -7.69 3.05
CA PHE A 45 -17.57 -6.40 3.60
C PHE A 45 -17.25 -6.48 5.08
N TRP A 46 -18.15 -7.03 5.88
CA TRP A 46 -17.96 -7.11 7.34
C TRP A 46 -16.76 -7.96 7.73
N SER A 47 -16.59 -9.14 7.13
CA SER A 47 -15.46 -10.02 7.42
C SER A 47 -14.13 -9.42 6.98
N SER A 48 -14.05 -8.92 5.75
CA SER A 48 -12.81 -8.34 5.20
C SER A 48 -12.43 -7.05 5.93
N MET A 49 -13.41 -6.19 6.25
CA MET A 49 -13.20 -4.96 7.00
C MET A 49 -12.73 -5.25 8.42
N SER A 50 -13.38 -6.18 9.12
CA SER A 50 -13.01 -6.49 10.51
C SER A 50 -11.60 -7.07 10.59
N ILE A 51 -11.26 -8.01 9.69
CA ILE A 51 -9.92 -8.61 9.64
C ILE A 51 -8.88 -7.58 9.21
N GLY A 52 -9.17 -6.74 8.21
CA GLY A 52 -8.25 -5.72 7.72
C GLY A 52 -7.98 -4.63 8.77
N VAL A 53 -9.04 -4.11 9.40
CA VAL A 53 -8.95 -3.06 10.42
C VAL A 53 -8.25 -3.59 11.68
N VAL A 54 -8.58 -4.77 12.17
CA VAL A 54 -7.89 -5.35 13.32
C VAL A 54 -6.46 -5.76 12.96
N GLY A 55 -6.25 -6.28 11.74
CA GLY A 55 -4.94 -6.61 11.20
C GLY A 55 -4.00 -5.41 11.13
N PHE A 56 -4.53 -4.21 10.93
CA PHE A 56 -3.81 -2.94 10.97
C PHE A 56 -3.70 -2.37 12.39
N LEU A 57 -4.85 -2.16 13.06
CA LEU A 57 -4.91 -1.45 14.35
C LEU A 57 -4.23 -2.21 15.48
N ALA A 58 -4.38 -3.54 15.55
CA ALA A 58 -3.80 -4.31 16.64
C ALA A 58 -2.26 -4.18 16.69
N PRO A 59 -1.50 -4.43 15.60
CA PRO A 59 -0.06 -4.19 15.61
C PRO A 59 0.29 -2.70 15.69
N TYR A 60 -0.47 -1.80 15.03
CA TYR A 60 -0.21 -0.36 15.09
C TYR A 60 -0.24 0.15 16.54
N VAL A 61 -1.33 -0.10 17.26
CA VAL A 61 -1.55 0.39 18.62
C VAL A 61 -0.55 -0.24 19.59
N ALA A 62 -0.30 -1.54 19.50
CA ALA A 62 0.62 -2.21 20.40
C ALA A 62 2.07 -1.74 20.22
N VAL A 63 2.52 -1.58 18.98
CA VAL A 63 3.85 -1.04 18.66
C VAL A 63 3.96 0.42 19.08
N LEU A 64 2.93 1.24 18.84
CA LEU A 64 2.87 2.64 19.26
C LEU A 64 3.04 2.76 20.79
N PHE A 65 2.26 2.01 21.56
CA PHE A 65 2.34 2.02 23.01
C PHE A 65 3.69 1.50 23.51
N TYR A 66 4.19 0.41 22.94
CA TYR A 66 5.50 -0.12 23.30
C TYR A 66 6.64 0.87 22.98
N ALA A 67 6.62 1.51 21.81
CA ALA A 67 7.60 2.52 21.45
C ALA A 67 7.54 3.75 22.38
N ARG A 68 6.34 4.24 22.70
CA ARG A 68 6.15 5.44 23.51
C ARG A 68 6.48 5.23 24.99
N TYR A 69 6.00 4.13 25.58
CA TYR A 69 6.08 3.88 27.03
C TYR A 69 7.15 2.86 27.40
N GLY A 70 7.44 1.89 26.54
CA GLY A 70 8.49 0.89 26.77
C GLY A 70 9.89 1.40 26.41
N VAL A 71 10.03 2.06 25.26
CA VAL A 71 11.32 2.57 24.76
C VAL A 71 11.51 4.07 25.03
N GLY A 72 10.42 4.82 25.22
CA GLY A 72 10.46 6.25 25.51
C GLY A 72 10.58 7.15 24.27
N TRP A 73 10.24 6.65 23.08
CA TRP A 73 10.27 7.44 21.84
C TRP A 73 9.23 8.57 21.84
N THR A 74 9.49 9.60 21.04
CA THR A 74 8.52 10.68 20.80
C THR A 74 7.26 10.15 20.12
N TRP A 75 6.15 10.90 20.21
CA TRP A 75 4.88 10.50 19.60
C TRP A 75 5.01 10.28 18.09
N GLN A 76 5.73 11.16 17.38
CA GLN A 76 5.95 11.07 15.94
C GLN A 76 6.74 9.81 15.58
N GLN A 77 7.83 9.53 16.30
CA GLN A 77 8.63 8.31 16.08
C GLN A 77 7.83 7.04 16.38
N ALA A 78 7.04 7.03 17.46
CA ALA A 78 6.20 5.91 17.82
C ALA A 78 5.09 5.65 16.78
N GLN A 79 4.48 6.70 16.23
CA GLN A 79 3.46 6.60 15.18
C GLN A 79 4.04 6.00 13.90
N ILE A 80 5.20 6.49 13.45
CA ILE A 80 5.88 5.95 12.27
C ILE A 80 6.28 4.48 12.49
N ALA A 81 6.77 4.13 13.69
CA ALA A 81 7.09 2.76 14.06
C ALA A 81 5.85 1.86 14.00
N GLY A 82 4.73 2.31 14.58
CA GLY A 82 3.45 1.60 14.54
C GLY A 82 2.98 1.35 13.11
N ILE A 83 2.99 2.40 12.27
CA ILE A 83 2.52 2.29 10.88
C ILE A 83 3.41 1.34 10.09
N SER A 84 4.73 1.49 10.18
CA SER A 84 5.67 0.63 9.45
C SER A 84 5.49 -0.86 9.77
N LEU A 85 5.26 -1.22 11.04
CA LEU A 85 5.11 -2.62 11.46
C LEU A 85 3.70 -3.20 11.26
N SER A 86 2.69 -2.34 11.08
CA SER A 86 1.31 -2.76 10.78
C SER A 86 1.10 -3.21 9.33
N THR A 87 1.95 -2.76 8.40
CA THR A 87 1.84 -3.12 6.97
C THR A 87 1.98 -4.63 6.73
N THR A 88 1.22 -5.15 5.77
CA THR A 88 1.25 -6.55 5.36
C THR A 88 1.69 -6.62 3.91
N SER A 89 2.60 -7.53 3.55
CA SER A 89 2.98 -7.71 2.16
C SER A 89 1.91 -8.51 1.41
N VAL A 90 1.01 -7.82 0.69
CA VAL A 90 0.00 -8.44 -0.19
C VAL A 90 0.66 -9.39 -1.18
N ALA A 91 1.81 -9.00 -1.75
CA ALA A 91 2.52 -9.81 -2.75
C ALA A 91 2.94 -11.19 -2.21
N VAL A 92 3.46 -11.25 -0.98
CA VAL A 92 3.87 -12.52 -0.35
C VAL A 92 2.64 -13.35 0.00
N VAL A 93 1.60 -12.74 0.56
CA VAL A 93 0.34 -13.43 0.88
C VAL A 93 -0.28 -14.01 -0.38
N TYR A 94 -0.34 -13.23 -1.46
CA TYR A 94 -0.87 -13.64 -2.75
C TYR A 94 -0.07 -14.80 -3.36
N ALA A 95 1.27 -14.74 -3.34
CA ALA A 95 2.12 -15.81 -3.85
C ALA A 95 1.86 -17.13 -3.09
N VAL A 96 1.89 -17.10 -1.76
CA VAL A 96 1.61 -18.29 -0.92
C VAL A 96 0.21 -18.83 -1.22
N MET A 97 -0.78 -17.97 -1.40
CA MET A 97 -2.15 -18.37 -1.71
C MET A 97 -2.32 -19.00 -3.09
N ILE A 98 -1.54 -18.57 -4.08
CA ILE A 98 -1.50 -19.22 -5.38
C ILE A 98 -0.81 -20.58 -5.28
N GLU A 99 0.36 -20.63 -4.65
CA GLU A 99 1.15 -21.86 -4.47
C GLU A 99 0.35 -22.95 -3.73
N THR A 100 -0.43 -22.55 -2.73
CA THR A 100 -1.29 -23.45 -1.94
C THR A 100 -2.68 -23.68 -2.53
N GLY A 101 -3.06 -22.94 -3.59
CA GLY A 101 -4.38 -23.02 -4.22
C GLY A 101 -5.52 -22.30 -3.48
N PHE A 102 -5.27 -21.70 -2.31
CA PHE A 102 -6.27 -20.99 -1.52
C PHE A 102 -6.81 -19.70 -2.17
N ASN A 103 -6.15 -19.16 -3.19
CA ASN A 103 -6.65 -17.97 -3.93
C ASN A 103 -8.05 -18.16 -4.53
N LYS A 104 -8.48 -19.41 -4.77
CA LYS A 104 -9.81 -19.71 -5.31
C LYS A 104 -10.88 -19.85 -4.22
N THR A 105 -10.51 -20.05 -2.95
CA THR A 105 -11.47 -20.24 -1.87
C THR A 105 -12.06 -18.91 -1.42
N GLU A 106 -13.25 -18.97 -0.80
CA GLU A 106 -13.87 -17.75 -0.26
C GLU A 106 -13.04 -17.16 0.88
N LEU A 107 -12.38 -17.99 1.70
CA LEU A 107 -11.44 -17.50 2.72
C LEU A 107 -10.27 -16.76 2.12
N GLY A 108 -9.69 -17.29 1.05
CA GLY A 108 -8.59 -16.63 0.39
C GLY A 108 -8.98 -15.25 -0.12
N LYS A 109 -10.11 -15.15 -0.82
CA LYS A 109 -10.62 -13.86 -1.29
C LYS A 109 -10.85 -12.86 -0.15
N ILE A 110 -11.36 -13.32 0.99
CA ILE A 110 -11.55 -12.49 2.19
C ILE A 110 -10.21 -12.01 2.76
N ILE A 111 -9.20 -12.89 2.84
CA ILE A 111 -7.85 -12.53 3.32
C ILE A 111 -7.21 -11.49 2.40
N LEU A 112 -7.28 -11.69 1.08
CA LEU A 112 -6.74 -10.71 0.12
C LEU A 112 -7.46 -9.36 0.23
N ALA A 113 -8.79 -9.37 0.31
CA ALA A 113 -9.58 -8.16 0.54
C ALA A 113 -9.21 -7.47 1.86
N ALA A 114 -9.00 -8.22 2.93
CA ALA A 114 -8.54 -7.70 4.22
C ALA A 114 -7.13 -7.10 4.14
N CYS A 115 -6.21 -7.70 3.38
CA CYS A 115 -4.88 -7.14 3.16
C CYS A 115 -4.94 -5.80 2.43
N PHE A 116 -5.81 -5.64 1.43
CA PHE A 116 -6.02 -4.34 0.79
C PHE A 116 -6.57 -3.28 1.76
N ILE A 117 -7.53 -3.66 2.62
CA ILE A 117 -8.07 -2.74 3.65
C ILE A 117 -6.99 -2.35 4.66
N ASN A 118 -6.14 -3.30 5.06
CA ASN A 118 -4.98 -3.02 5.91
C ASN A 118 -4.05 -1.99 5.27
N ASP A 119 -3.75 -2.15 3.98
CA ASP A 119 -2.86 -1.24 3.25
C ASP A 119 -3.50 0.14 3.03
N LEU A 120 -4.82 0.20 2.81
CA LEU A 120 -5.54 1.47 2.84
C LEU A 120 -5.40 2.14 4.21
N GLY A 121 -5.50 1.38 5.30
CA GLY A 121 -5.30 1.87 6.67
C GLY A 121 -3.92 2.46 6.89
N THR A 122 -2.87 1.83 6.35
CA THR A 122 -1.48 2.33 6.49
C THR A 122 -1.27 3.63 5.73
N VAL A 123 -1.79 3.72 4.51
CA VAL A 123 -1.69 4.90 3.67
C VAL A 123 -2.50 6.07 4.26
N LEU A 124 -3.70 5.80 4.79
CA LEU A 124 -4.48 6.79 5.52
C LEU A 124 -3.76 7.28 6.78
N ALA A 125 -3.17 6.36 7.55
CA ALA A 125 -2.44 6.71 8.75
C ALA A 125 -1.19 7.55 8.45
N LEU A 126 -0.44 7.24 7.40
CA LEU A 126 0.66 8.09 6.92
C LEU A 126 0.14 9.48 6.52
N GLY A 127 -0.94 9.53 5.75
CA GLY A 127 -1.56 10.79 5.34
C GLY A 127 -1.95 11.66 6.53
N VAL A 128 -2.47 11.07 7.60
CA VAL A 128 -2.86 11.79 8.84
C VAL A 128 -1.65 12.20 9.67
N VAL A 129 -0.64 11.33 9.82
CA VAL A 129 0.56 11.63 10.64
C VAL A 129 1.39 12.76 10.04
N PHE A 130 1.48 12.83 8.70
CA PHE A 130 2.20 13.87 8.00
C PHE A 130 1.32 15.06 7.58
N ALA A 131 0.02 15.05 7.90
CA ALA A 131 -0.88 16.15 7.57
C ALA A 131 -0.51 17.43 8.36
N ASN A 132 -0.17 18.49 7.63
CA ASN A 132 -0.13 19.85 8.17
C ASN A 132 -1.46 20.53 7.86
N PHE A 133 -2.20 20.94 8.89
CA PHE A 133 -3.55 21.53 8.75
C PHE A 133 -3.51 22.97 8.22
N ASP A 134 -3.05 23.11 6.98
CA ASP A 134 -2.94 24.38 6.25
C ASP A 134 -3.94 24.45 5.08
N TYR A 135 -4.10 25.66 4.53
CA TYR A 135 -4.89 25.90 3.33
C TYR A 135 -4.47 25.00 2.16
N TRP A 136 -3.17 24.69 2.03
CA TRP A 136 -2.65 23.80 1.00
C TRP A 136 -3.14 22.35 1.14
N LEU A 137 -3.27 21.85 2.37
CA LEU A 137 -3.83 20.52 2.62
C LEU A 137 -5.32 20.47 2.30
N ALA A 138 -6.08 21.52 2.65
CA ALA A 138 -7.48 21.64 2.29
C ALA A 138 -7.67 21.67 0.76
N LEU A 139 -6.85 22.44 0.06
CA LEU A 139 -6.83 22.49 -1.41
C LEU A 139 -6.47 21.12 -2.01
N PHE A 140 -5.45 20.45 -1.49
CA PHE A 140 -5.04 19.12 -1.91
C PHE A 140 -6.16 18.08 -1.72
N GLY A 141 -6.83 18.10 -0.56
CA GLY A 141 -7.99 17.26 -0.29
C GLY A 141 -9.14 17.52 -1.27
N ALA A 142 -9.44 18.79 -1.55
CA ALA A 142 -10.46 19.18 -2.52
C ALA A 142 -10.12 18.73 -3.95
N VAL A 143 -8.87 18.93 -4.39
CA VAL A 143 -8.39 18.49 -5.71
C VAL A 143 -8.42 16.97 -5.83
N THR A 144 -8.00 16.26 -4.79
CA THR A 144 -8.07 14.79 -4.75
C THR A 144 -9.51 14.31 -4.82
N ALA A 145 -10.43 14.91 -4.05
CA ALA A 145 -11.85 14.56 -4.10
C ALA A 145 -12.47 14.85 -5.47
N ALA A 146 -12.15 16.00 -6.07
CA ALA A 146 -12.58 16.35 -7.42
C ALA A 146 -12.04 15.36 -8.46
N ALA A 147 -10.76 15.00 -8.37
CA ALA A 147 -10.14 13.99 -9.23
C ALA A 147 -10.86 12.63 -9.10
N LEU A 148 -11.13 12.17 -7.88
CA LEU A 148 -11.84 10.91 -7.63
C LEU A 148 -13.30 10.92 -8.14
N TRP A 149 -13.93 12.10 -8.20
CA TRP A 149 -15.28 12.24 -8.74
C TRP A 149 -15.31 12.35 -10.27
N LEU A 150 -14.32 13.03 -10.86
CA LEU A 150 -14.22 13.28 -12.30
C LEU A 150 -13.62 12.08 -13.05
N LEU A 151 -12.54 11.48 -12.54
CA LEU A 151 -11.78 10.43 -13.22
C LEU A 151 -12.62 9.22 -13.62
N PRO A 152 -13.47 8.63 -12.76
CA PRO A 152 -14.27 7.46 -13.14
C PRO A 152 -15.28 7.73 -14.26
N ARG A 153 -15.68 9.00 -14.45
CA ARG A 153 -16.60 9.41 -15.52
C ARG A 153 -15.87 9.82 -16.79
N PHE A 154 -14.75 10.52 -16.64
CA PHE A 154 -14.00 11.08 -17.76
C PHE A 154 -13.08 10.04 -18.41
N ALA A 155 -12.42 9.18 -17.62
CA ALA A 155 -11.44 8.23 -18.13
C ALA A 155 -12.03 7.22 -19.12
N PRO A 156 -13.21 6.59 -18.90
CA PRO A 156 -13.80 5.69 -19.90
C PRO A 156 -14.13 6.39 -21.22
N TRP A 157 -14.61 7.63 -21.16
CA TRP A 157 -14.91 8.44 -22.35
C TRP A 157 -13.64 8.81 -23.11
N PHE A 158 -12.60 9.24 -22.39
CA PHE A 158 -11.31 9.62 -22.99
C PHE A 158 -10.60 8.43 -23.61
N PHE A 159 -10.56 7.28 -22.92
CA PHE A 159 -9.97 6.05 -23.42
C PHE A 159 -10.77 5.51 -24.62
N GLY A 160 -12.10 5.58 -24.59
CA GLY A 160 -12.94 5.20 -25.73
C GLY A 160 -12.75 6.06 -26.99
N LYS A 161 -12.44 7.36 -26.86
CA LYS A 161 -12.25 8.27 -28.02
C LYS A 161 -10.80 8.36 -28.51
N VAL A 162 -9.84 8.25 -27.60
CA VAL A 162 -8.42 8.56 -27.85
C VAL A 162 -7.53 7.32 -27.71
N GLY A 163 -8.01 6.27 -27.04
CA GLY A 163 -7.33 4.99 -26.85
C GLY A 163 -6.99 4.28 -28.17
N HIS A 164 -6.14 3.26 -28.08
CA HIS A 164 -5.67 2.44 -29.21
C HIS A 164 -4.77 3.15 -30.25
N ARG A 165 -4.19 4.31 -29.90
CA ARG A 165 -3.12 4.91 -30.72
C ARG A 165 -1.76 4.37 -30.29
N VAL A 166 -0.83 4.24 -31.24
CA VAL A 166 0.59 3.83 -31.02
C VAL A 166 1.26 4.63 -29.88
N SER A 167 0.78 5.84 -29.60
CA SER A 167 1.29 6.71 -28.55
C SER A 167 0.88 6.35 -27.11
N GLU A 168 0.11 5.28 -26.88
CA GLU A 168 -0.40 4.87 -25.55
C GLU A 168 -0.91 6.05 -24.68
N PRO A 169 -1.95 6.79 -25.16
CA PRO A 169 -2.42 7.99 -24.47
C PRO A 169 -2.97 7.71 -23.07
N GLU A 170 -3.39 6.48 -22.80
CA GLU A 170 -4.00 6.06 -21.53
C GLU A 170 -2.96 5.95 -20.40
N THR A 171 -1.80 5.34 -20.68
CA THR A 171 -0.64 5.30 -19.78
C THR A 171 -0.13 6.70 -19.48
N LYS A 172 -0.05 7.57 -20.51
CA LYS A 172 0.38 8.97 -20.37
C LYS A 172 -0.60 9.77 -19.52
N PHE A 173 -1.89 9.62 -19.75
CA PHE A 173 -2.93 10.28 -18.97
C PHE A 173 -2.88 9.86 -17.50
N THR A 174 -2.81 8.55 -17.23
CA THR A 174 -2.73 8.03 -15.87
C THR A 174 -1.48 8.52 -15.15
N SER A 175 -0.32 8.48 -15.82
CA SER A 175 0.93 8.99 -15.28
C SER A 175 0.89 10.50 -15.00
N LEU A 176 0.25 11.28 -15.89
CA LEU A 176 0.05 12.73 -15.70
C LEU A 176 -0.82 13.01 -14.48
N VAL A 177 -1.91 12.28 -14.30
CA VAL A 177 -2.80 12.40 -13.14
C VAL A 177 -2.05 12.07 -11.84
N LEU A 178 -1.29 10.97 -11.83
CA LEU A 178 -0.51 10.55 -10.66
C LEU A 178 0.60 11.55 -10.33
N LEU A 179 1.32 12.07 -11.33
CA LEU A 179 2.34 13.10 -11.15
C LEU A 179 1.73 14.43 -10.70
N GLY A 180 0.58 14.82 -11.25
CA GLY A 180 -0.14 16.03 -10.86
C GLY A 180 -0.58 15.97 -9.39
N LEU A 181 -1.21 14.86 -8.98
CA LEU A 181 -1.61 14.66 -7.59
C LEU A 181 -0.41 14.53 -6.65
N GLY A 182 0.67 13.86 -7.08
CA GLY A 182 1.90 13.75 -6.28
C GLY A 182 2.65 15.07 -6.12
N GLY A 183 2.69 15.90 -7.16
CA GLY A 183 3.22 17.26 -7.10
C GLY A 183 2.42 18.14 -6.15
N MET A 184 1.09 18.09 -6.25
CA MET A 184 0.20 18.79 -5.31
C MET A 184 0.34 18.30 -3.86
N ALA A 185 0.52 16.99 -3.66
CA ALA A 185 0.77 16.42 -2.33
C ALA A 185 2.07 16.97 -1.73
N THR A 186 3.13 17.08 -2.55
CA THR A 186 4.43 17.62 -2.12
C THR A 186 4.31 19.09 -1.70
N ILE A 187 3.56 19.91 -2.46
CA ILE A 187 3.30 21.32 -2.11
C ILE A 187 2.49 21.42 -0.82
N ALA A 188 1.52 20.52 -0.63
CA ALA A 188 0.69 20.46 0.57
C ALA A 188 1.39 19.84 1.80
N GLY A 189 2.65 19.40 1.66
CA GLY A 189 3.36 18.70 2.74
C GLY A 189 2.67 17.39 3.14
N SER A 190 1.98 16.73 2.20
CA SER A 190 1.24 15.49 2.41
C SER A 190 1.84 14.35 1.59
N GLU A 191 1.52 13.11 1.97
CA GLU A 191 2.01 11.91 1.29
C GLU A 191 1.22 11.64 -0.01
N ALA A 192 1.93 11.59 -1.13
CA ALA A 192 1.37 11.32 -2.47
C ALA A 192 0.80 9.90 -2.64
N VAL A 193 1.09 9.01 -1.70
CA VAL A 193 0.68 7.60 -1.69
C VAL A 193 -0.84 7.47 -1.57
N LEU A 194 -1.48 8.31 -0.75
CA LEU A 194 -2.94 8.28 -0.54
C LEU A 194 -3.77 8.57 -1.79
N PRO A 195 -3.61 9.71 -2.48
CA PRO A 195 -4.38 9.97 -3.69
C PRO A 195 -4.11 8.94 -4.77
N ALA A 196 -2.88 8.43 -4.89
CA ALA A 196 -2.53 7.40 -5.86
C ALA A 196 -3.31 6.10 -5.64
N TYR A 197 -3.38 5.64 -4.38
CA TYR A 197 -4.17 4.46 -4.01
C TYR A 197 -5.66 4.64 -4.31
N LEU A 198 -6.22 5.79 -3.92
CA LEU A 198 -7.63 6.11 -4.14
C LEU A 198 -7.98 6.18 -5.63
N VAL A 199 -7.10 6.78 -6.44
CA VAL A 199 -7.24 6.86 -7.89
C VAL A 199 -7.19 5.46 -8.51
N GLY A 200 -6.29 4.60 -8.04
CA GLY A 200 -6.22 3.19 -8.42
C GLY A 200 -7.51 2.44 -8.14
N MET A 201 -8.13 2.69 -6.98
CA MET A 201 -9.45 2.13 -6.66
C MET A 201 -10.59 2.72 -7.50
N ALA A 202 -10.47 3.95 -7.98
CA ALA A 202 -11.55 4.65 -8.68
C ALA A 202 -11.59 4.31 -10.19
N LEU A 203 -10.43 4.09 -10.81
CA LEU A 203 -10.25 3.79 -12.23
C LEU A 203 -10.51 2.35 -12.74
N PRO A 204 -10.80 1.29 -11.95
CA PRO A 204 -10.94 -0.06 -12.49
C PRO A 204 -11.93 -0.18 -13.66
N PRO A 205 -13.12 0.48 -13.66
CA PRO A 205 -14.03 0.38 -14.82
C PRO A 205 -13.45 0.88 -16.14
N ALA A 206 -12.55 1.88 -16.10
CA ALA A 206 -11.86 2.38 -17.29
C ALA A 206 -10.71 1.46 -17.72
N LEU A 207 -10.02 0.86 -16.74
CA LEU A 207 -8.87 -0.04 -16.96
C LEU A 207 -9.30 -1.45 -17.37
N LEU A 208 -10.50 -1.90 -16.99
CA LEU A 208 -11.04 -3.21 -17.39
C LEU A 208 -11.35 -3.29 -18.89
N ALA A 209 -11.45 -2.15 -19.58
CA ALA A 209 -11.62 -2.09 -21.03
C ALA A 209 -10.35 -2.52 -21.79
N ASP A 210 -9.17 -2.32 -21.20
CA ASP A 210 -7.88 -2.78 -21.72
C ASP A 210 -7.02 -3.38 -20.59
N PRO A 211 -7.06 -4.71 -20.39
CA PRO A 211 -6.26 -5.38 -19.36
C PRO A 211 -4.75 -5.29 -19.61
N GLU A 212 -4.30 -4.90 -20.82
CA GLU A 212 -2.88 -4.71 -21.08
C GLU A 212 -2.32 -3.45 -20.42
N LEU A 213 -3.14 -2.42 -20.17
CA LEU A 213 -2.67 -1.16 -19.58
C LEU A 213 -2.09 -1.37 -18.15
N PRO A 214 -2.81 -1.96 -17.18
CA PRO A 214 -2.24 -2.25 -15.86
C PRO A 214 -1.03 -3.19 -15.94
N HIS A 215 -1.00 -4.10 -16.92
CA HIS A 215 0.11 -5.01 -17.12
C HIS A 215 1.38 -4.27 -17.61
N ARG A 216 1.26 -3.38 -18.60
CA ARG A 216 2.37 -2.54 -19.09
C ARG A 216 2.92 -1.63 -17.98
N MET A 217 2.04 -0.94 -17.26
CA MET A 217 2.44 -0.10 -16.12
C MET A 217 3.15 -0.91 -15.03
N ARG A 218 2.67 -2.13 -14.76
CA ARG A 218 3.31 -3.07 -13.83
C ARG A 218 4.71 -3.48 -14.28
N ILE A 219 4.90 -3.79 -15.56
CA ILE A 219 6.23 -4.10 -16.10
C ILE A 219 7.17 -2.91 -15.87
N ILE A 220 6.75 -1.69 -16.21
CA ILE A 220 7.56 -0.48 -16.02
C ILE A 220 7.87 -0.26 -14.54
N ALA A 221 6.87 -0.38 -13.66
CA ALA A 221 7.04 -0.21 -12.23
C ALA A 221 8.06 -1.21 -11.67
N PHE A 222 7.88 -2.51 -11.91
CA PHE A 222 8.74 -3.55 -11.32
C PHE A 222 10.13 -3.64 -11.94
N SER A 223 10.25 -3.46 -13.26
CA SER A 223 11.54 -3.61 -13.96
C SER A 223 12.44 -2.38 -13.84
N ILE A 224 11.86 -1.18 -13.92
CA ILE A 224 12.63 0.07 -13.98
C ILE A 224 12.58 0.81 -12.64
N LEU A 225 11.39 1.07 -12.08
CA LEU A 225 11.23 2.00 -10.96
C LEU A 225 11.50 1.38 -9.58
N THR A 226 11.07 0.13 -9.37
CA THR A 226 11.26 -0.62 -8.13
C THR A 226 12.74 -0.74 -7.71
N PRO A 227 13.70 -1.00 -8.62
CA PRO A 227 15.13 -0.94 -8.30
C PRO A 227 15.57 0.40 -7.70
N PHE A 228 15.14 1.54 -8.25
CA PHE A 228 15.48 2.87 -7.71
C PHE A 228 14.83 3.11 -6.35
N TYR A 229 13.57 2.69 -6.17
CA TYR A 229 12.89 2.74 -4.89
C TYR A 229 13.66 1.97 -3.81
N PHE A 230 14.06 0.73 -4.09
CA PHE A 230 14.85 -0.08 -3.14
C PHE A 230 16.29 0.40 -2.98
N LEU A 231 16.88 1.03 -4.00
CA LEU A 231 18.19 1.69 -3.87
C LEU A 231 18.09 2.83 -2.86
N LYS A 232 17.11 3.73 -3.03
CA LYS A 232 16.85 4.84 -2.11
C LYS A 232 16.52 4.36 -0.71
N ALA A 233 15.52 3.48 -0.56
CA ALA A 233 15.15 2.93 0.74
C ALA A 233 16.33 2.24 1.42
N GLY A 234 17.13 1.47 0.66
CA GLY A 234 18.31 0.80 1.18
C GLY A 234 19.44 1.75 1.58
N SER A 235 19.65 2.84 0.85
CA SER A 235 20.69 3.83 1.16
C SER A 235 20.47 4.57 2.48
N LEU A 236 19.19 4.67 2.92
CA LEU A 236 18.81 5.26 4.20
C LEU A 236 19.07 4.34 5.39
N VAL A 237 19.38 3.06 5.16
CA VAL A 237 19.63 2.08 6.21
C VAL A 237 21.08 2.18 6.69
N ASP A 238 21.25 2.55 7.95
CA ASP A 238 22.56 2.49 8.60
C ASP A 238 22.79 1.10 9.26
N PHE A 239 23.69 0.31 8.70
CA PHE A 239 24.06 -1.01 9.25
C PHE A 239 24.53 -0.97 10.71
N HIS A 240 25.24 0.09 11.12
CA HIS A 240 25.70 0.21 12.49
C HIS A 240 24.53 0.46 13.44
N ALA A 241 23.60 1.34 13.04
CA ALA A 241 22.38 1.58 13.80
C ALA A 241 21.52 0.31 13.89
N VAL A 242 21.38 -0.43 12.78
CA VAL A 242 20.66 -1.73 12.75
C VAL A 242 21.30 -2.75 13.69
N ALA A 243 22.63 -2.87 13.69
CA ALA A 243 23.34 -3.78 14.58
C ALA A 243 23.17 -3.38 16.06
N SER A 244 23.29 -2.09 16.39
CA SER A 244 23.08 -1.60 17.75
C SER A 244 21.64 -1.75 18.24
N ALA A 245 20.67 -1.68 17.32
CA ALA A 245 19.23 -1.79 17.62
C ALA A 245 18.68 -3.20 17.41
N ALA A 246 19.53 -4.22 17.19
CA ALA A 246 19.10 -5.58 16.89
C ALA A 246 18.14 -6.15 17.97
N GLY A 247 18.42 -5.88 19.25
CA GLY A 247 17.53 -6.26 20.35
C GLY A 247 16.15 -5.62 20.26
N LEU A 248 16.09 -4.31 19.94
CA LEU A 248 14.82 -3.60 19.73
C LEU A 248 14.06 -4.18 18.54
N ILE A 249 14.75 -4.45 17.43
CA ILE A 249 14.13 -5.03 16.22
C ILE A 249 13.46 -6.37 16.53
N ILE A 250 14.13 -7.24 17.29
CA ILE A 250 13.57 -8.54 17.70
C ILE A 250 12.33 -8.36 18.56
N ILE A 251 12.35 -7.43 19.53
CA ILE A 251 11.21 -7.18 20.39
C ILE A 251 10.03 -6.62 19.58
N PHE A 252 10.27 -5.62 18.74
CA PHE A 252 9.24 -5.04 17.86
C PHE A 252 8.64 -6.08 16.91
N LEU A 253 9.46 -6.98 16.37
CA LEU A 253 9.00 -8.10 15.57
C LEU A 253 8.12 -9.05 16.40
N GLY A 254 8.54 -9.37 17.63
CA GLY A 254 7.77 -10.19 18.56
C GLY A 254 6.41 -9.57 18.90
N VAL A 255 6.37 -8.27 19.23
CA VAL A 255 5.14 -7.52 19.51
C VAL A 255 4.21 -7.53 18.29
N LYS A 256 4.75 -7.25 17.10
CA LYS A 256 3.98 -7.33 15.84
C LYS A 256 3.37 -8.73 15.64
N MET A 257 4.18 -9.78 15.79
CA MET A 257 3.71 -11.15 15.57
C MET A 257 2.62 -11.51 16.57
N ALA A 258 2.88 -11.33 17.86
CA ALA A 258 1.93 -11.65 18.93
C ALA A 258 0.59 -10.92 18.74
N THR A 259 0.62 -9.62 18.46
CA THR A 259 -0.59 -8.81 18.29
C THR A 259 -1.39 -9.18 17.05
N LYS A 260 -0.70 -9.57 15.97
CA LYS A 260 -1.38 -10.05 14.76
C LYS A 260 -2.06 -11.39 14.97
N PHE A 261 -1.41 -12.33 15.67
CA PHE A 261 -2.03 -13.60 16.05
C PHE A 261 -3.20 -13.39 17.01
N ILE A 262 -3.01 -12.63 18.08
CA ILE A 262 -4.04 -12.36 19.10
C ILE A 262 -5.22 -11.57 18.51
N GLY A 263 -4.97 -10.65 17.58
CA GLY A 263 -6.02 -9.86 16.94
C GLY A 263 -6.84 -10.65 15.91
N ILE A 264 -6.20 -11.48 15.09
CA ILE A 264 -6.87 -12.16 13.97
C ILE A 264 -7.51 -13.50 14.38
N LEU A 265 -6.87 -14.28 15.26
CA LEU A 265 -7.37 -15.59 15.69
C LEU A 265 -8.78 -15.60 16.32
N PRO A 266 -9.18 -14.61 17.15
CA PRO A 266 -10.57 -14.57 17.65
C PRO A 266 -11.57 -14.20 16.56
N LEU A 267 -11.17 -13.36 15.59
CA LEU A 267 -12.04 -13.00 14.46
C LEU A 267 -12.27 -14.19 13.54
N THR A 268 -11.24 -14.97 13.23
CA THR A 268 -11.40 -16.15 12.37
C THR A 268 -12.32 -17.20 13.01
N ARG A 269 -12.27 -17.34 14.34
CA ARG A 269 -13.20 -18.17 15.12
C ARG A 269 -14.62 -17.60 15.16
N ALA A 270 -14.77 -16.29 15.37
CA ALA A 270 -16.07 -15.62 15.42
C ALA A 270 -16.83 -15.69 14.08
N PHE A 271 -16.12 -15.55 12.95
CA PHE A 271 -16.69 -15.70 11.61
C PHE A 271 -16.85 -17.15 11.15
N ARG A 272 -16.58 -18.15 12.03
CA ARG A 272 -16.79 -19.60 11.80
C ARG A 272 -16.18 -20.12 10.50
N PHE A 273 -14.99 -19.66 10.14
CA PHE A 273 -14.30 -20.14 8.93
C PHE A 273 -13.89 -21.63 9.03
N GLU A 274 -13.65 -22.14 10.24
CA GLU A 274 -13.34 -23.56 10.51
C GLU A 274 -14.46 -24.54 10.12
N ALA A 275 -15.74 -24.14 10.18
CA ALA A 275 -16.86 -25.06 9.97
C ALA A 275 -17.26 -25.23 8.49
N ARG A 276 -16.86 -24.31 7.60
CA ARG A 276 -17.25 -24.35 6.18
C ARG A 276 -16.23 -25.04 5.28
N GLU A 277 -14.94 -25.00 5.62
CA GLU A 277 -13.89 -25.66 4.81
C GLU A 277 -13.71 -27.15 5.15
N ALA A 278 -14.04 -27.57 6.38
CA ALA A 278 -14.09 -28.99 6.74
C ALA A 278 -15.17 -29.77 5.96
N CYS A 279 -16.17 -29.08 5.40
CA CYS A 279 -17.28 -29.70 4.67
C CYS A 279 -17.14 -29.64 3.13
N THR A 280 -16.09 -28.98 2.59
CA THR A 280 -15.81 -28.94 1.14
C THR A 280 -14.76 -29.94 0.66
N ARG A 281 -14.38 -30.91 1.52
CA ARG A 281 -13.78 -32.17 1.05
C ARG A 281 -14.75 -33.33 1.26
N PRO A 282 -15.53 -33.71 0.25
CA PRO A 282 -15.91 -35.09 0.04
C PRO A 282 -14.98 -35.72 -1.02
N CYS A 283 -14.35 -36.83 -0.63
CA CYS A 283 -13.73 -37.90 -1.43
C CYS A 283 -12.78 -37.51 -2.58
#